data_AF-A0A3P7MMQ6-F1
#
_entry.id   AF-A0A3P7MMQ6-F1
#
_cell.length_a   1.000
_cell.length_b   1.000
_cell.length_c   1.000
_cell.angle_alpha   90.00
_cell.angle_beta   90.00
_cell.angle_gamma   90.00
#
_symmetry.space_group_name_H-M   'P 1'
#
loop_
_entity.id
_entity.type
_entity.pdbx_description
1 polymer ?
#
loop_
_entity_poly.entity_id
_entity_poly.type
_entity_poly.pdbx_seq_one_letter_code
_entity_poly.pdbx_strand_id
1 'polypeptide(L)'
;MKKLKLVGHPFKIFSKTAFIRGMFNSELEVSKMIGSKVQTVSKIRGLVKSALTNSASFKPGDFRATFEAPIRMADIVFLRSFVPVEIPSFYNPVLNFLMPRAGTAASDDAGQKQWRMLRTHGELRYASGVKPEIREDSQYKPIPRQPFVAAPLTVPTKLVAALPFADKPKPTKRQLRTMRFSHDEVRKARLAGVPKSVDLETVHGDVEVPDPVGEAKRRAELLQRLRALHSAFIERK
;
A
#
# COMPACT_ATOMS: atom_id res chain seq x y z
N MET A 1 9.74 -15.51 19.01
CA MET A 1 10.07 -14.14 18.53
C MET A 1 8.82 -13.46 18.02
N LYS A 2 8.68 -12.14 18.20
CA LYS A 2 7.56 -11.33 17.70
C LYS A 2 7.99 -10.53 16.48
N LYS A 3 7.14 -10.50 15.45
CA LYS A 3 7.40 -9.73 14.23
C LYS A 3 7.30 -8.23 14.51
N LEU A 4 8.32 -7.50 14.09
CA LEU A 4 8.35 -6.03 14.10
C LEU A 4 8.49 -5.54 12.65
N LYS A 5 7.74 -4.50 12.31
CA LYS A 5 7.90 -3.80 11.02
C LYS A 5 8.34 -2.39 11.32
N LEU A 6 9.51 -2.00 10.83
CA LEU A 6 9.93 -0.60 10.79
C LEU A 6 9.36 0.00 9.53
N VAL A 7 8.66 1.13 9.65
CA VAL A 7 7.90 1.74 8.55
C VAL A 7 8.52 3.09 8.21
N GLY A 8 8.65 3.39 6.92
CA GLY A 8 9.11 4.69 6.44
C GLY A 8 8.44 5.07 5.12
N HIS A 9 8.60 6.33 4.76
CA HIS A 9 7.95 6.91 3.58
C HIS A 9 8.99 7.52 2.63
N PRO A 10 8.82 7.35 1.30
CA PRO A 10 9.69 8.01 0.33
C PRO A 10 9.40 9.51 0.31
N PHE A 11 10.46 10.32 0.28
CA PHE A 11 10.32 11.78 0.11
C PHE A 11 10.96 12.28 -1.20
N LYS A 12 11.95 11.56 -1.73
CA LYS A 12 12.57 11.85 -3.03
C LYS A 12 12.77 10.54 -3.77
N ILE A 13 12.23 10.46 -4.99
CA ILE A 13 12.25 9.25 -5.81
C ILE A 13 13.02 9.55 -7.08
N PHE A 14 13.93 8.65 -7.43
CA PHE A 14 14.61 8.57 -8.72
C PHE A 14 14.16 7.27 -9.41
N SER A 15 14.82 6.86 -10.49
CA SER A 15 14.43 5.66 -11.25
C SER A 15 14.38 4.39 -10.36
N LYS A 16 15.54 3.88 -9.93
CA LYS A 16 15.63 2.67 -9.08
C LYS A 16 16.08 2.96 -7.65
N THR A 17 16.21 4.24 -7.30
CA THR A 17 16.64 4.66 -5.97
C THR A 17 15.64 5.62 -5.37
N ALA A 18 15.50 5.58 -4.05
CA ALA A 18 14.69 6.55 -3.34
C ALA A 18 15.33 6.88 -2.01
N PHE A 19 15.04 8.09 -1.53
CA PHE A 19 15.36 8.51 -0.19
C PHE A 19 14.13 8.34 0.70
N ILE A 20 14.31 7.62 1.79
CA ILE A 20 13.25 7.22 2.72
C ILE A 20 13.47 7.97 4.03
N ARG A 21 12.36 8.42 4.61
CA ARG A 21 12.30 9.18 5.86
C ARG A 21 11.39 8.51 6.88
N GLY A 22 11.69 8.71 8.16
CA GLY A 22 10.83 8.33 9.28
C GLY A 22 10.85 6.84 9.64
N MET A 23 11.81 6.07 9.11
CA MET A 23 12.00 4.66 9.48
C MET A 23 12.98 4.48 10.65
N PHE A 24 13.99 5.36 10.72
CA PHE A 24 15.04 5.37 11.73
C PHE A 24 15.15 6.78 12.30
N ASN A 25 15.71 6.89 13.50
CA ASN A 25 15.88 8.17 14.18
C ASN A 25 17.31 8.72 14.04
N SER A 26 18.29 7.86 13.77
CA SER A 26 19.71 8.23 13.71
C SER A 26 20.45 7.57 12.56
N GLU A 27 21.56 8.18 12.14
CA GLU A 27 22.46 7.63 11.11
C GLU A 27 23.15 6.33 11.57
N LEU A 28 23.37 6.18 12.89
CA LEU A 28 23.94 4.97 13.48
C LEU A 28 22.99 3.77 13.32
N GLU A 29 21.69 3.98 13.52
CA GLU A 29 20.67 2.95 13.27
C GLU A 29 20.65 2.54 11.79
N VAL A 30 20.69 3.52 10.89
CA VAL A 30 20.78 3.23 9.45
C VAL A 30 22.04 2.45 9.13
N SER A 31 23.18 2.86 9.69
CA SER A 31 24.49 2.24 9.45
C SER A 31 24.51 0.78 9.88
N LYS A 32 23.90 0.48 11.02
CA LYS A 32 23.69 -0.91 11.50
C LYS A 32 22.83 -1.73 10.54
N MET A 33 21.90 -1.09 9.83
CA MET A 33 20.93 -1.72 8.95
C MET A 33 21.30 -1.64 7.46
N ILE A 34 22.51 -1.20 7.11
CA ILE A 34 22.99 -1.21 5.72
C ILE A 34 22.96 -2.63 5.17
N GLY A 35 22.54 -2.79 3.92
CA GLY A 35 22.37 -4.10 3.27
C GLY A 35 21.09 -4.84 3.64
N SER A 36 20.29 -4.30 4.57
CA SER A 36 19.02 -4.92 4.95
C SER A 36 17.98 -4.87 3.83
N LYS A 37 17.18 -5.92 3.73
CA LYS A 37 16.09 -6.04 2.77
C LYS A 37 14.87 -5.23 3.21
N VAL A 38 14.43 -4.31 2.36
CA VAL A 38 13.19 -3.55 2.51
C VAL A 38 12.18 -4.00 1.46
N GLN A 39 10.89 -3.84 1.76
CA GLN A 39 9.81 -4.12 0.82
C GLN A 39 8.73 -3.05 0.92
N THR A 40 8.12 -2.67 -0.20
CA THR A 40 6.96 -1.77 -0.21
C THR A 40 5.65 -2.54 -0.05
N VAL A 41 4.55 -1.85 0.27
CA VAL A 41 3.19 -2.42 0.27
C VAL A 41 2.82 -2.97 -1.11
N SER A 42 3.31 -2.32 -2.18
CA SER A 42 3.22 -2.76 -3.58
C SER A 42 4.13 -3.96 -3.91
N LYS A 43 4.75 -4.60 -2.91
CA LYS A 43 5.61 -5.80 -3.00
C LYS A 43 6.94 -5.60 -3.72
N ILE A 44 7.35 -4.38 -4.05
CA ILE A 44 8.66 -4.09 -4.67
C ILE A 44 9.76 -4.31 -3.63
N ARG A 45 10.76 -5.12 -3.96
CA ARG A 45 11.89 -5.40 -3.07
C ARG A 45 12.97 -4.34 -3.22
N GLY A 46 13.71 -4.09 -2.15
CA GLY A 46 14.83 -3.18 -2.15
C GLY A 46 15.84 -3.47 -1.06
N LEU A 47 16.91 -2.68 -1.04
CA LEU A 47 18.01 -2.75 -0.09
C LEU A 47 18.34 -1.37 0.46
N VAL A 48 18.62 -1.29 1.76
CA VAL A 48 19.22 -0.11 2.39
C VAL A 48 20.67 0.02 1.93
N LYS A 49 21.06 1.17 1.37
CA LYS A 49 22.41 1.38 0.82
C LYS A 49 23.30 2.25 1.69
N SER A 50 22.84 3.42 2.08
CA SER A 50 23.67 4.38 2.82
C SER A 50 22.82 5.35 3.63
N ALA A 51 23.31 5.75 4.79
CA ALA A 51 22.77 6.87 5.55
C ALA A 51 22.99 8.19 4.77
N LEU A 52 22.08 9.14 4.94
CA LEU A 52 22.24 10.50 4.43
C LEU A 52 22.76 11.36 5.58
N THR A 53 23.97 11.90 5.43
CA THR A 53 24.69 12.62 6.50
C THR A 53 24.63 14.14 6.38
N ASN A 54 24.13 14.67 5.25
CA ASN A 54 24.05 16.12 5.04
C ASN A 54 22.88 16.73 5.82
N SER A 55 23.19 17.20 7.03
CA SER A 55 22.22 17.76 8.01
C SER A 55 21.48 19.02 7.52
N ALA A 56 22.00 19.76 6.53
CA ALA A 56 21.34 20.96 6.02
C ALA A 56 20.00 20.71 5.31
N SER A 57 19.81 19.50 4.75
CA SER A 57 18.60 19.15 3.97
C SER A 57 17.93 17.86 4.45
N PHE A 58 18.70 16.97 5.07
CA PHE A 58 18.23 15.65 5.50
C PHE A 58 18.05 15.61 7.01
N LYS A 59 17.06 14.83 7.43
CA LYS A 59 16.83 14.56 8.85
C LYS A 59 17.71 13.38 9.30
N PRO A 60 18.13 13.34 10.58
CA PRO A 60 18.86 12.18 11.08
C PRO A 60 17.99 10.91 10.93
N GLY A 61 18.60 9.84 10.45
CA GLY A 61 17.89 8.59 10.12
C GLY A 61 17.30 8.52 8.70
N ASP A 62 17.37 9.59 7.91
CA ASP A 62 17.08 9.53 6.47
C ASP A 62 18.14 8.67 5.76
N PHE A 63 17.72 7.88 4.79
CA PHE A 63 18.62 6.96 4.09
C PHE A 63 18.28 6.78 2.62
N ARG A 64 19.28 6.33 1.87
CA ARG A 64 19.13 5.92 0.47
C ARG A 64 18.86 4.43 0.38
N ALA A 65 17.82 4.07 -0.36
CA ALA A 65 17.48 2.71 -0.72
C ALA A 65 17.48 2.51 -2.24
N THR A 66 17.82 1.30 -2.67
CA THR A 66 17.68 0.84 -4.06
C THR A 66 16.53 -0.15 -4.15
N PHE A 67 15.73 -0.06 -5.20
CA PHE A 67 14.56 -0.91 -5.45
C PHE A 67 14.64 -1.56 -6.84
N GLU A 68 13.91 -2.66 -7.02
CA GLU A 68 13.84 -3.39 -8.30
C GLU A 68 13.12 -2.58 -9.38
N ALA A 69 12.09 -1.83 -8.98
CA ALA A 69 11.23 -1.03 -9.83
C ALA A 69 11.03 0.36 -9.19
N PRO A 70 10.67 1.39 -9.98
CA PRO A 70 10.33 2.70 -9.45
C PRO A 70 9.14 2.60 -8.49
N ILE A 71 9.30 3.16 -7.30
CA ILE A 71 8.25 3.26 -6.28
C ILE A 71 7.46 4.56 -6.47
N ARG A 72 6.29 4.69 -5.82
CA ARG A 72 5.48 5.92 -5.83
C ARG A 72 5.62 6.68 -4.52
N MET A 73 5.37 7.99 -4.53
CA MET A 73 5.41 8.82 -3.31
C MET A 73 4.39 8.35 -2.25
N ALA A 74 3.27 7.76 -2.69
CA ALA A 74 2.25 7.20 -1.80
C ALA A 74 2.60 5.81 -1.23
N ASP A 75 3.68 5.17 -1.69
CA ASP A 75 4.06 3.86 -1.18
C ASP A 75 4.57 3.96 0.25
N ILE A 76 4.27 2.92 1.03
CA ILE A 76 4.84 2.73 2.36
C ILE A 76 5.94 1.67 2.26
N VAL A 77 7.15 2.04 2.70
CA VAL A 77 8.32 1.14 2.73
C VAL A 77 8.43 0.56 4.13
N PHE A 78 8.66 -0.74 4.24
CA PHE A 78 8.91 -1.35 5.54
C PHE A 78 10.07 -2.35 5.51
N LEU A 79 10.76 -2.43 6.66
CA LEU A 79 11.72 -3.47 6.98
C LEU A 79 11.06 -4.48 7.91
N ARG A 80 11.13 -5.77 7.58
CA ARG A 80 10.62 -6.84 8.43
C ARG A 80 11.74 -7.36 9.33
N SER A 81 11.56 -7.26 10.64
CA SER A 81 12.47 -7.81 11.64
C SER A 81 11.70 -8.66 12.65
N PHE A 82 12.43 -9.35 13.51
CA PHE A 82 11.90 -10.17 14.58
C PHE A 82 12.62 -9.81 15.87
N VAL A 83 11.85 -9.58 16.94
CA VAL A 83 12.36 -9.24 18.26
C VAL A 83 12.11 -10.43 19.19
N PRO A 84 13.11 -10.87 19.98
CA PRO A 84 12.85 -11.85 21.03
C PRO A 84 11.88 -11.26 22.06
N VAL A 85 10.94 -12.06 22.54
CA VAL A 85 10.00 -11.64 23.59
C VAL A 85 10.28 -12.52 24.78
N GLU A 86 10.68 -11.90 25.88
CA GLU A 86 10.86 -12.58 27.16
C GLU A 86 9.49 -12.88 27.77
N ILE A 87 9.35 -14.11 28.27
CA ILE A 87 8.12 -14.56 28.90
C ILE A 87 8.31 -14.35 30.40
N PRO A 88 7.47 -13.54 31.07
CA PRO A 88 7.57 -13.40 32.52
C PRO A 88 7.29 -14.75 33.17
N SER A 89 8.20 -15.20 34.04
CA SER A 89 8.00 -16.40 34.84
C SER A 89 6.95 -16.12 35.90
N PHE A 90 5.77 -16.69 35.73
CA PHE A 90 4.68 -16.59 36.68
C PHE A 90 4.17 -17.98 37.01
N TYR A 91 4.11 -18.29 38.30
CA TYR A 91 3.59 -19.55 38.83
C TYR A 91 2.65 -19.26 39.99
N ASN A 92 1.41 -19.72 39.88
CA ASN A 92 0.41 -19.61 40.94
C ASN A 92 -0.27 -20.97 41.14
N PRO A 93 0.06 -21.71 42.21
CA PRO A 93 -0.57 -22.99 42.48
C PRO A 93 -2.04 -22.81 42.90
N VAL A 94 -2.89 -23.76 42.49
CA VAL A 94 -4.30 -23.76 42.85
C VAL A 94 -4.46 -24.39 44.24
N LEU A 95 -4.80 -23.59 45.25
CA LEU A 95 -4.92 -24.03 46.65
C LEU A 95 -6.37 -24.09 47.13
N ASN A 96 -7.29 -24.44 46.24
CA ASN A 96 -8.73 -24.46 46.50
C ASN A 96 -9.14 -25.32 47.71
N PHE A 97 -8.46 -26.45 47.96
CA PHE A 97 -8.74 -27.35 49.09
C PHE A 97 -8.10 -26.92 50.42
N LEU A 98 -7.13 -26.01 50.39
CA LEU A 98 -6.46 -25.53 51.62
C LEU A 98 -7.18 -24.34 52.27
N MET A 99 -8.21 -23.80 51.61
CA MET A 99 -8.97 -22.69 52.17
C MET A 99 -10.16 -23.18 53.01
N PRO A 100 -10.61 -22.37 53.99
CA PRO A 100 -11.84 -22.63 54.73
C PRO A 100 -13.03 -22.78 53.78
N ARG A 101 -13.79 -23.88 53.92
CA ARG A 101 -15.09 -24.02 53.27
C ARG A 101 -16.10 -23.13 53.98
N ALA A 102 -17.02 -22.54 53.22
CA ALA A 102 -18.14 -21.80 53.79
C ALA A 102 -18.89 -22.68 54.80
N GLY A 103 -18.95 -22.25 56.07
CA GLY A 103 -19.66 -22.96 57.15
C GLY A 103 -18.79 -23.71 58.18
N THR A 104 -17.45 -23.60 58.16
CA THR A 104 -16.59 -24.13 59.23
C THR A 104 -16.29 -23.08 60.32
N ALA A 105 -16.02 -23.50 61.56
CA ALA A 105 -15.81 -22.61 62.72
C ALA A 105 -14.62 -21.64 62.63
N ALA A 106 -13.84 -21.66 61.55
CA ALA A 106 -12.78 -20.68 61.24
C ALA A 106 -13.26 -19.56 60.30
N SER A 107 -14.58 -19.50 59.99
CA SER A 107 -15.19 -18.58 59.04
C SER A 107 -15.88 -17.38 59.71
N ASP A 108 -15.21 -16.72 60.65
CA ASP A 108 -15.78 -15.60 61.45
C ASP A 108 -15.82 -14.23 60.75
N ASP A 109 -15.90 -14.17 59.41
CA ASP A 109 -16.09 -12.89 58.72
C ASP A 109 -16.89 -13.06 57.43
N ALA A 110 -17.89 -12.20 57.21
CA ALA A 110 -19.03 -12.33 56.29
C ALA A 110 -18.70 -12.29 54.77
N GLY A 111 -17.50 -12.71 54.38
CA GLY A 111 -17.03 -12.65 53.00
C GLY A 111 -15.74 -13.41 52.73
N GLN A 112 -15.49 -14.54 53.39
CA GLN A 112 -14.26 -15.32 53.16
C GLN A 112 -14.16 -15.78 51.69
N LYS A 113 -13.20 -15.14 51.00
CA LYS A 113 -12.95 -15.20 49.56
C LYS A 113 -12.59 -16.61 49.12
N GLN A 114 -13.38 -17.16 48.21
CA GLN A 114 -12.94 -18.26 47.35
C GLN A 114 -11.60 -17.92 46.70
N TRP A 115 -10.73 -18.92 46.54
CA TRP A 115 -9.45 -18.82 45.86
C TRP A 115 -9.72 -18.24 44.48
N ARG A 116 -9.15 -17.06 44.20
CA ARG A 116 -9.40 -16.35 42.96
C ARG A 116 -8.17 -16.48 42.06
N MET A 117 -8.42 -16.95 40.84
CA MET A 117 -7.42 -16.95 39.77
C MET A 117 -6.97 -15.53 39.41
N LEU A 118 -5.88 -15.42 38.65
CA LEU A 118 -5.47 -14.16 38.05
C LEU A 118 -6.66 -13.60 37.23
N ARG A 119 -7.00 -12.33 37.46
CA ARG A 119 -8.07 -11.66 36.71
C ARG A 119 -7.72 -11.59 35.24
N THR A 120 -8.71 -11.81 34.38
CA THR A 120 -8.54 -11.60 32.94
C THR A 120 -8.34 -10.11 32.63
N HIS A 121 -7.71 -9.80 31.51
CA HIS A 121 -7.53 -8.41 31.08
C HIS A 121 -8.87 -7.68 30.87
N GLY A 122 -9.91 -8.42 30.48
CA GLY A 122 -11.28 -7.90 30.33
C GLY A 122 -11.91 -7.51 31.68
N GLU A 123 -11.82 -8.37 32.70
CA GLU A 123 -12.28 -8.06 34.05
C GLU A 123 -11.56 -6.85 34.65
N LEU A 124 -10.24 -6.78 34.46
CA LEU A 124 -9.44 -5.66 34.93
C LEU A 124 -9.90 -4.34 34.30
N ARG A 125 -10.13 -4.33 32.98
CA ARG A 125 -10.64 -3.17 32.25
C ARG A 125 -12.05 -2.78 32.65
N TYR A 126 -12.94 -3.75 32.85
CA TYR A 126 -14.30 -3.49 33.31
C TYR A 126 -14.29 -2.87 34.71
N ALA A 127 -13.53 -3.43 35.65
CA ALA A 127 -13.41 -2.92 37.01
C ALA A 127 -12.74 -1.54 37.09
N SER A 128 -11.79 -1.24 36.20
CA SER A 128 -11.16 0.07 36.10
C SER A 128 -11.94 1.08 35.25
N GLY A 129 -13.00 0.66 34.56
CA GLY A 129 -13.77 1.50 33.62
C GLY A 129 -12.99 1.89 32.36
N VAL A 130 -11.87 1.23 32.05
CA VAL A 130 -11.00 1.59 30.92
C VAL A 130 -11.39 0.83 29.65
N LYS A 131 -11.75 1.57 28.59
CA LYS A 131 -12.05 1.00 27.28
C LYS A 131 -10.78 0.51 26.57
N PRO A 132 -10.87 -0.52 25.71
CA PRO A 132 -9.77 -0.91 24.84
C PRO A 132 -9.38 0.23 23.89
N GLU A 133 -8.10 0.55 23.81
CA GLU A 133 -7.56 1.44 22.78
C GLU A 133 -7.71 0.80 21.40
N ILE A 134 -8.45 1.45 20.50
CA ILE A 134 -8.60 1.04 19.10
C ILE A 134 -8.00 2.13 18.24
N ARG A 135 -6.94 1.80 17.49
CA ARG A 135 -6.33 2.75 16.55
C ARG A 135 -7.18 2.86 15.29
N GLU A 136 -7.59 4.08 14.93
CA GLU A 136 -8.45 4.32 13.77
C GLU A 136 -7.82 3.96 12.42
N ASP A 137 -6.49 4.08 12.33
CA ASP A 137 -5.69 3.73 11.15
C ASP A 137 -5.62 2.21 10.90
N SER A 138 -5.85 1.42 11.93
CA SER A 138 -5.75 -0.04 11.92
C SER A 138 -7.10 -0.70 11.61
N GLN A 139 -8.20 0.04 11.70
CA GLN A 139 -9.52 -0.43 11.33
C GLN A 139 -9.63 -0.53 9.80
N TYR A 140 -10.11 -1.67 9.30
CA TYR A 140 -10.34 -1.86 7.87
C TYR A 140 -11.48 -0.95 7.37
N LYS A 141 -11.27 -0.33 6.22
CA LYS A 141 -12.24 0.55 5.56
C LYS A 141 -12.46 0.10 4.11
N PRO A 142 -13.67 0.22 3.55
CA PRO A 142 -13.89 -0.04 2.13
C PRO A 142 -13.12 0.98 1.28
N ILE A 143 -12.49 0.52 0.19
CA ILE A 143 -11.62 1.35 -0.65
C ILE A 143 -12.22 1.44 -2.07
N PRO A 144 -12.79 2.59 -2.48
CA PRO A 144 -13.19 2.82 -3.87
C PRO A 144 -11.93 3.12 -4.72
N ARG A 145 -11.60 2.23 -5.65
CA ARG A 145 -10.45 2.40 -6.56
C ARG A 145 -10.87 3.06 -7.86
N GLN A 146 -10.23 4.17 -8.20
CA GLN A 146 -10.39 4.79 -9.52
C GLN A 146 -9.75 3.90 -10.60
N PRO A 147 -10.36 3.78 -11.79
CA PRO A 147 -9.77 3.04 -12.89
C PRO A 147 -8.43 3.66 -13.30
N PHE A 148 -7.41 2.82 -13.50
CA PHE A 148 -6.10 3.29 -13.92
C PHE A 148 -6.11 3.61 -15.42
N VAL A 149 -5.86 4.87 -15.77
CA VAL A 149 -5.69 5.32 -17.16
C VAL A 149 -4.20 5.48 -17.43
N ALA A 150 -3.67 4.68 -18.37
CA ALA A 150 -2.26 4.77 -18.76
C ALA A 150 -1.98 6.08 -19.50
N ALA A 151 -0.85 6.73 -19.18
CA ALA A 151 -0.40 7.91 -19.91
C ALA A 151 -0.04 7.52 -21.36
N PRO A 152 -0.33 8.39 -22.35
CA PRO A 152 0.04 8.12 -23.74
C PRO A 152 1.56 8.06 -23.92
N LEU A 153 2.02 7.19 -24.81
CA LEU A 153 3.45 7.06 -25.13
C LEU A 153 3.96 8.36 -25.74
N THR A 154 4.97 8.96 -25.10
CA THR A 154 5.64 10.16 -25.60
C THR A 154 7.01 9.78 -26.15
N VAL A 155 7.21 9.97 -27.45
CA VAL A 155 8.49 9.66 -28.12
C VAL A 155 9.38 10.91 -28.11
N PRO A 156 10.67 10.81 -27.72
CA PRO A 156 11.59 11.94 -27.77
C PRO A 156 11.74 12.50 -29.19
N THR A 157 11.77 13.83 -29.32
CA THR A 157 11.86 14.53 -30.62
C THR A 157 13.09 14.15 -31.43
N LYS A 158 14.23 13.97 -30.76
CA LYS A 158 15.49 13.50 -31.38
C LYS A 158 15.33 12.12 -32.04
N LEU A 159 14.60 11.22 -31.39
CA LEU A 159 14.33 9.89 -31.93
C LEU A 159 13.41 10.00 -33.14
N VAL A 160 12.33 10.78 -33.05
CA VAL A 160 11.39 11.01 -34.16
C VAL A 160 12.09 11.56 -35.40
N ALA A 161 13.06 12.46 -35.23
CA ALA A 161 13.84 13.01 -36.33
C ALA A 161 14.69 11.96 -37.05
N ALA A 162 15.32 11.06 -36.28
CA ALA A 162 16.20 10.00 -36.78
C ALA A 162 15.48 8.79 -37.38
N LEU A 163 14.17 8.63 -37.11
CA LEU A 163 13.41 7.50 -37.64
C LEU A 163 13.33 7.52 -39.18
N PRO A 164 13.33 6.35 -39.84
CA PRO A 164 12.97 6.23 -41.24
C PRO A 164 11.57 6.79 -41.50
N PHE A 165 11.31 7.30 -42.71
CA PHE A 165 10.04 7.93 -43.05
C PHE A 165 8.81 7.04 -42.79
N ALA A 166 8.93 5.73 -43.04
CA ALA A 166 7.85 4.76 -42.83
C ALA A 166 7.37 4.69 -41.37
N ASP A 167 8.30 4.79 -40.41
CA ASP A 167 8.04 4.62 -38.97
C ASP A 167 7.77 5.95 -38.26
N LYS A 168 7.85 7.09 -38.96
CA LYS A 168 7.58 8.40 -38.36
C LYS A 168 6.11 8.48 -37.93
N PRO A 169 5.83 8.80 -36.66
CA PRO A 169 4.46 8.92 -36.19
C PRO A 169 3.75 10.05 -36.93
N LYS A 170 2.62 9.72 -37.56
CA LYS A 170 1.81 10.69 -38.29
C LYS A 170 0.98 11.50 -37.29
N PRO A 171 0.95 12.85 -37.39
CA PRO A 171 0.11 13.66 -36.54
C PRO A 171 -1.37 13.37 -36.81
N THR A 172 -2.18 13.37 -35.76
CA THR A 172 -3.62 13.14 -35.88
C THR A 172 -4.29 14.30 -36.63
N LYS A 173 -5.40 14.07 -37.32
CA LYS A 173 -6.18 15.13 -38.01
C LYS A 173 -6.46 16.34 -37.10
N ARG A 174 -6.75 16.10 -35.82
CA ARG A 174 -6.96 17.15 -34.81
C ARG A 174 -5.70 17.99 -34.59
N GLN A 175 -4.54 17.35 -34.44
CA GLN A 175 -3.25 18.02 -34.28
C GLN A 175 -2.89 18.87 -35.50
N LEU A 176 -3.11 18.34 -36.71
CA LEU A 176 -2.90 19.07 -37.97
C LEU A 176 -3.78 20.32 -38.06
N ARG A 177 -5.07 20.23 -37.68
CA ARG A 177 -5.94 21.42 -37.60
C ARG A 177 -5.43 22.44 -36.60
N THR A 178 -5.02 22.01 -35.40
CA THR A 178 -4.48 22.91 -34.38
C THR A 178 -3.22 23.62 -34.87
N MET A 179 -2.29 22.88 -35.51
CA MET A 179 -1.06 23.45 -36.08
C MET A 179 -1.36 24.46 -37.20
N ARG A 180 -2.33 24.16 -38.07
CA ARG A 180 -2.72 25.04 -39.18
C ARG A 180 -3.23 26.40 -38.72
N PHE A 181 -3.93 26.45 -37.59
CA PHE A 181 -4.55 27.69 -37.07
C PHE A 181 -3.82 28.24 -35.84
N SER A 182 -2.59 27.81 -35.55
CA SER A 182 -1.90 28.24 -34.31
C SER A 182 -1.51 29.72 -34.32
N HIS A 183 -1.24 30.29 -35.49
CA HIS A 183 -0.83 31.69 -35.69
C HIS A 183 -2.01 32.60 -36.10
N ASP A 184 -3.24 32.10 -36.10
CA ASP A 184 -4.42 32.86 -36.51
C ASP A 184 -4.98 33.67 -35.32
N GLU A 185 -4.51 34.92 -35.18
CA GLU A 185 -4.86 35.83 -34.09
C GLU A 185 -6.35 36.17 -34.07
N VAL A 186 -6.98 36.32 -35.24
CA VAL A 186 -8.40 36.65 -35.39
C VAL A 186 -9.27 35.52 -34.84
N ARG A 187 -8.94 34.28 -35.20
CA ARG A 187 -9.65 33.10 -34.69
C ARG A 187 -9.47 32.93 -33.19
N LYS A 188 -8.26 33.22 -32.67
CA LYS A 188 -7.98 33.18 -31.23
C LYS A 188 -8.81 34.21 -30.46
N ALA A 189 -8.90 35.45 -30.97
CA ALA A 189 -9.73 36.50 -30.38
C ALA A 189 -11.22 36.13 -30.41
N ARG A 190 -11.71 35.57 -31.52
CA ARG A 190 -13.13 35.13 -31.66
C ARG A 190 -13.51 33.99 -30.71
N LEU A 191 -12.59 33.07 -30.43
CA LEU A 191 -12.81 31.94 -29.51
C LEU A 191 -12.49 32.28 -28.05
N ALA A 192 -11.86 33.42 -27.78
CA ALA A 192 -11.57 33.85 -26.42
C ALA A 192 -12.90 34.11 -25.67
N GLY A 193 -13.13 33.37 -24.59
CA GLY A 193 -14.36 33.46 -23.78
C GLY A 193 -15.48 32.51 -24.18
N VAL A 194 -15.36 31.79 -25.31
CA VAL A 194 -16.34 30.76 -25.69
C VAL A 194 -15.91 29.41 -25.10
N PRO A 195 -16.70 28.78 -24.21
CA PRO A 195 -16.41 27.44 -23.72
C PRO A 195 -16.36 26.45 -24.89
N LYS A 196 -15.43 25.50 -24.83
CA LYS A 196 -15.35 24.44 -25.85
C LYS A 196 -16.70 23.72 -25.92
N SER A 197 -17.19 23.48 -27.13
CA SER A 197 -18.40 22.69 -27.31
C SER A 197 -18.21 21.33 -26.64
N VAL A 198 -19.10 21.00 -25.72
CA VAL A 198 -19.20 19.66 -25.17
C VAL A 198 -19.80 18.79 -26.26
N ASP A 199 -19.15 17.69 -26.60
CA ASP A 199 -19.65 16.77 -27.62
C ASP A 199 -20.98 16.18 -27.14
N LEU A 200 -22.11 16.68 -27.65
CA LEU A 200 -23.47 16.29 -27.21
C LEU A 200 -23.75 14.79 -27.38
N GLU A 201 -23.03 14.11 -28.29
CA GLU A 201 -23.07 12.65 -28.47
C GLU A 201 -22.64 11.89 -27.19
N THR A 202 -21.74 12.46 -26.39
CA THR A 202 -21.29 11.86 -25.12
C THR A 202 -22.28 12.10 -23.97
N VAL A 203 -23.22 13.03 -24.12
CA VAL A 203 -24.20 13.45 -23.10
C VAL A 203 -25.58 12.82 -23.34
N HIS A 204 -25.93 12.51 -24.59
CA HIS A 204 -27.23 11.94 -24.98
C HIS A 204 -27.18 10.48 -25.44
N GLY A 205 -25.98 9.93 -25.62
CA GLY A 205 -25.84 8.52 -25.94
C GLY A 205 -25.75 7.69 -24.67
N ASP A 206 -26.78 6.90 -24.39
CA ASP A 206 -26.64 5.55 -23.83
C ASP A 206 -25.82 4.69 -24.81
N VAL A 207 -24.60 5.14 -25.16
CA VAL A 207 -23.63 4.30 -25.83
C VAL A 207 -23.28 3.29 -24.76
N GLU A 208 -23.76 2.06 -24.91
CA GLU A 208 -23.21 0.91 -24.19
C GLU A 208 -21.71 0.94 -24.44
N VAL A 209 -20.96 1.59 -23.54
CA VAL A 209 -19.51 1.58 -23.56
C VAL A 209 -19.18 0.11 -23.36
N PRO A 210 -18.70 -0.60 -24.40
CA PRO A 210 -18.54 -2.04 -24.29
C PRO A 210 -17.56 -2.26 -23.16
N ASP A 211 -18.00 -2.87 -22.06
CA ASP A 211 -17.19 -3.07 -20.85
C ASP A 211 -16.08 -4.07 -21.22
N PRO A 212 -14.91 -3.60 -21.70
CA PRO A 212 -13.96 -4.50 -22.35
C PRO A 212 -13.33 -5.43 -21.29
N VAL A 213 -13.36 -4.98 -20.03
CA VAL A 213 -12.94 -5.74 -18.86
C VAL A 213 -13.93 -6.84 -18.51
N GLY A 214 -15.24 -6.59 -18.62
CA GLY A 214 -16.28 -7.58 -18.31
C GLY A 214 -16.26 -8.73 -19.31
N GLU A 215 -16.20 -8.41 -20.60
CA GLU A 215 -16.12 -9.39 -21.68
C GLU A 215 -14.80 -10.18 -21.64
N ALA A 216 -13.67 -9.51 -21.40
CA ALA A 216 -12.39 -10.18 -21.26
C ALA A 216 -12.37 -11.19 -20.09
N LYS A 217 -13.03 -10.87 -18.98
CA LYS A 217 -13.17 -11.81 -17.84
C LYS A 217 -13.97 -13.05 -18.23
N ARG A 218 -15.17 -12.87 -18.81
CA ARG A 218 -16.01 -14.00 -19.28
C ARG A 218 -15.25 -14.87 -20.27
N ARG A 219 -14.52 -14.26 -21.22
CA ARG A 219 -13.69 -14.98 -22.18
C ARG A 219 -12.56 -15.76 -21.50
N ALA A 220 -11.90 -15.16 -20.50
CA ALA A 220 -10.84 -15.83 -19.75
C ALA A 220 -11.37 -17.03 -18.96
N GLU A 221 -12.54 -16.92 -18.35
CA GLU A 221 -13.22 -18.02 -17.64
C GLU A 221 -13.55 -19.18 -18.59
N LEU A 222 -14.09 -18.88 -19.77
CA LEU A 222 -14.36 -19.89 -20.80
C LEU A 222 -13.08 -20.60 -21.27
N LEU A 223 -12.00 -19.85 -21.49
CA LEU A 223 -10.70 -20.43 -21.85
C LEU A 223 -10.13 -21.32 -20.75
N GLN A 224 -10.28 -20.94 -19.48
CA GLN A 224 -9.86 -21.78 -18.34
C GLN A 224 -10.68 -23.07 -18.29
N ARG A 225 -12.00 -22.99 -18.47
CA ARG A 225 -12.87 -24.17 -18.52
C ARG A 225 -12.51 -25.11 -19.67
N LEU A 226 -12.25 -24.57 -20.86
CA LEU A 226 -11.78 -25.35 -22.01
C LEU A 226 -10.47 -26.07 -21.73
N ARG A 227 -9.50 -25.39 -21.10
CA ARG A 227 -8.22 -26.01 -20.70
C ARG A 227 -8.41 -27.15 -19.70
N ALA A 228 -9.28 -26.98 -18.71
CA ALA A 228 -9.58 -28.01 -17.72
C ALA A 228 -10.26 -29.23 -18.35
N LEU A 229 -11.17 -29.03 -19.30
CA LEU A 229 -11.78 -30.13 -20.05
C LEU A 229 -10.76 -30.85 -20.93
N HIS A 230 -9.85 -30.10 -21.57
CA HIS A 230 -8.79 -30.68 -22.38
C HIS A 230 -7.80 -31.49 -21.53
N SER A 231 -7.40 -31.01 -20.35
CA SER A 231 -6.54 -31.78 -19.44
C SER A 231 -7.24 -33.07 -18.97
N ALA A 232 -8.52 -32.99 -18.59
CA ALA A 232 -9.30 -34.16 -18.19
C ALA A 232 -9.48 -35.16 -19.34
N PHE A 233 -9.53 -34.70 -20.59
CA PHE A 233 -9.55 -35.58 -21.76
C PHE A 233 -8.23 -36.32 -21.96
N ILE A 234 -7.09 -35.63 -21.79
CA ILE A 234 -5.76 -36.25 -21.88
C ILE A 234 -5.59 -37.30 -20.76
N GLU A 235 -6.01 -36.99 -19.53
CA GLU A 235 -5.89 -37.91 -18.38
C GLU A 235 -6.77 -39.17 -18.50
N ARG A 236 -7.83 -39.13 -19.31
CA ARG A 236 -8.71 -40.28 -19.58
C ARG A 236 -8.19 -41.20 -20.68
N LYS A 237 -7.16 -40.78 -21.42
CA LYS A 237 -6.58 -41.53 -22.56
C LYS A 237 -5.32 -42.26 -22.12
#